data_AF-A0A2J2H824-F1
#
_entry.id   AF-A0A2J2H824-F1
#
_cell.length_a   1.000
_cell.length_b   1.000
_cell.length_c   1.000
_cell.angle_alpha   90.00
_cell.angle_beta   90.00
_cell.angle_gamma   90.00
#
_symmetry.space_group_name_H-M   'P 1'
#
loop_
_entity.id
_entity.type
_entity.pdbx_description
1 polymer ?
#
loop_
_entity_poly.entity_id
_entity_poly.type
_entity_poly.pdbx_seq_one_letter_code
_entity_poly.pdbx_strand_id
1 'polypeptide(L)'
;MLSTIGEYKSAVSWDTGYIEVERGNRPIYAVVSKRPAVGIYRVLNSLQEVVRGLVGTKLTLRTCDDWTAYVEPEITGAGWLVDYGLRAVVGARCLEGLCVLARRCISRDISYIDHRDYDGQLLSAALGFDLSDF
;
A
#
# COMPACT_ATOMS: atom_id res chain seq x y z
N MET A 1 21.77 -5.96 3.64
CA MET A 1 21.93 -4.58 3.09
C MET A 1 21.09 -3.64 3.91
N LEU A 2 21.55 -2.42 4.16
CA LEU A 2 20.79 -1.36 4.85
C LEU A 2 20.47 -0.25 3.86
N SER A 3 19.26 0.31 3.94
CA SER A 3 18.83 1.46 3.13
C SER A 3 17.97 2.39 3.98
N THR A 4 18.10 3.69 3.73
CA THR A 4 17.37 4.75 4.44
C THR A 4 16.56 5.58 3.45
N ILE A 5 15.26 5.76 3.72
CA ILE A 5 14.37 6.62 2.95
C ILE A 5 13.62 7.51 3.94
N GLY A 6 13.92 8.81 3.94
CA GLY A 6 13.40 9.74 4.95
C GLY A 6 13.76 9.28 6.37
N GLU A 7 12.75 9.07 7.21
CA GLU A 7 12.91 8.59 8.60
C GLU A 7 12.94 7.06 8.74
N TYR A 8 12.75 6.33 7.64
CA TYR A 8 12.65 4.88 7.64
C TYR A 8 13.99 4.23 7.34
N LYS A 9 14.34 3.22 8.14
CA LYS A 9 15.49 2.33 7.90
C LYS A 9 14.97 0.97 7.50
N SER A 10 15.56 0.37 6.48
CA SER A 10 15.21 -0.98 6.04
C SER A 10 16.44 -1.87 5.99
N ALA A 11 16.29 -3.11 6.45
CA ALA A 11 17.35 -4.12 6.47
C ALA A 11 16.85 -5.38 5.77
N VAL A 12 17.72 -5.99 4.95
CA VAL A 12 17.47 -7.32 4.36
C VAL A 12 18.59 -8.29 4.73
N SER A 13 18.19 -9.45 5.24
CA SER A 13 19.00 -10.66 5.36
C SER A 13 18.82 -11.50 4.10
N TRP A 14 19.87 -11.60 3.28
CA TRP A 14 19.80 -12.27 1.98
C TRP A 14 19.66 -13.79 2.10
N ASP A 15 20.19 -14.39 3.17
CA ASP A 15 20.15 -15.84 3.39
C ASP A 15 18.76 -16.34 3.79
N THR A 16 18.04 -15.54 4.60
CA THR A 16 16.70 -15.90 5.10
C THR A 16 15.58 -15.22 4.34
N GLY A 17 15.88 -14.19 3.55
CA GLY A 17 14.89 -13.33 2.92
C GLY A 17 14.09 -12.47 3.91
N TYR A 18 14.52 -12.39 5.16
CA TYR A 18 13.93 -11.54 6.17
C TYR A 18 14.21 -10.07 5.85
N ILE A 19 13.15 -9.27 5.78
CA ILE A 19 13.21 -7.83 5.56
C ILE A 19 12.50 -7.16 6.72
N GLU A 20 13.16 -6.18 7.33
CA GLU A 20 12.62 -5.39 8.44
C GLU A 20 12.68 -3.92 8.11
N VAL A 21 11.67 -3.18 8.56
CA VAL A 21 11.60 -1.72 8.45
C VAL A 21 11.38 -1.12 9.83
N GLU A 22 12.19 -0.12 10.15
CA GLU A 22 12.14 0.64 11.39
C GLU A 22 11.80 2.11 11.15
N ARG A 23 11.12 2.72 12.13
CA ARG A 23 10.93 4.17 12.25
C ARG A 23 11.40 4.60 13.64
N GLY A 24 12.41 5.48 13.71
CA GLY A 24 12.93 5.97 14.99
C GLY A 24 13.42 4.87 15.96
N ASN A 25 14.09 3.84 15.42
CA ASN A 25 14.56 2.63 16.14
C ASN A 25 13.44 1.73 16.71
N ARG A 26 12.22 1.83 16.17
CA ARG A 26 11.15 0.87 16.45
C ARG A 26 10.81 0.10 15.18
N PRO A 27 10.79 -1.25 15.21
CA PRO A 27 10.31 -2.02 14.08
C PRO A 27 8.82 -1.74 13.87
N ILE A 28 8.45 -1.40 12.63
CA ILE A 28 7.05 -1.14 12.24
C ILE A 28 6.51 -2.18 11.28
N TYR A 29 7.39 -2.92 10.61
CA TYR A 29 7.03 -3.89 9.59
C TYR A 29 8.15 -4.91 9.41
N ALA A 30 7.77 -6.17 9.21
CA ALA A 30 8.70 -7.22 8.86
C ALA A 30 8.02 -8.24 7.94
N VAL A 31 8.77 -8.78 6.98
CA VAL A 31 8.29 -9.79 6.04
C VAL A 31 9.40 -10.77 5.67
N VAL A 32 9.03 -12.02 5.40
CA VAL A 32 9.94 -12.99 4.80
C VAL A 32 9.59 -13.14 3.33
N SER A 33 10.52 -12.75 2.45
CA SER A 33 10.34 -12.88 1.01
C SER A 33 11.15 -14.04 0.44
N LYS A 34 10.46 -14.93 -0.29
CA LYS A 34 11.11 -15.99 -1.09
C LYS A 34 11.96 -15.45 -2.24
N ARG A 35 11.77 -14.18 -2.59
CA ARG A 35 12.57 -13.46 -3.60
C ARG A 35 13.07 -12.16 -2.95
N PRO A 36 14.17 -12.19 -2.19
CA PRO A 36 14.60 -11.07 -1.36
C PRO A 36 14.80 -9.77 -2.16
N ALA A 37 15.32 -9.88 -3.39
CA ALA A 37 15.48 -8.73 -4.29
C ALA A 37 14.13 -8.06 -4.63
N VAL A 38 13.12 -8.83 -5.03
CA VAL A 38 11.78 -8.30 -5.33
C VAL A 38 11.14 -7.72 -4.06
N GLY A 39 11.30 -8.41 -2.93
CA GLY A 39 10.76 -7.96 -1.65
C GLY A 39 11.34 -6.61 -1.22
N ILE A 40 12.67 -6.44 -1.29
CA ILE A 40 13.29 -5.18 -0.88
C ILE A 40 12.95 -4.05 -1.85
N TYR A 41 12.86 -4.29 -3.17
CA TYR A 41 12.41 -3.28 -4.12
C TYR A 41 10.99 -2.79 -3.80
N ARG A 42 10.07 -3.71 -3.50
CA ARG A 42 8.69 -3.38 -3.11
C ARG A 42 8.65 -2.53 -1.83
N VAL A 43 9.46 -2.89 -0.83
CA VAL A 43 9.60 -2.12 0.41
C VAL A 43 10.11 -0.70 0.13
N LEU A 44 11.19 -0.58 -0.65
CA LEU A 44 11.79 0.72 -0.96
C LEU A 44 10.84 1.63 -1.74
N ASN A 45 10.14 1.10 -2.75
CA ASN A 45 9.13 1.85 -3.50
C ASN A 45 8.00 2.35 -2.60
N SER A 46 7.51 1.51 -1.70
CA SER A 46 6.44 1.87 -0.75
C SER A 46 6.87 3.00 0.18
N LEU A 47 8.08 2.92 0.73
CA LEU A 47 8.63 3.96 1.61
C LEU A 47 8.85 5.28 0.85
N GLN A 48 9.30 5.21 -0.40
CA GLN A 48 9.51 6.40 -1.22
C GLN A 48 8.21 7.16 -1.48
N GLU A 49 7.11 6.44 -1.74
CA GLU A 49 5.79 7.07 -1.90
C GLU A 49 5.27 7.67 -0.59
N VAL A 50 5.43 6.97 0.55
CA VAL A 50 5.05 7.52 1.86
C VAL A 50 5.75 8.85 2.13
N VAL A 51 7.06 8.93 1.88
CA VAL A 51 7.85 10.14 2.11
C VAL A 51 7.45 11.29 1.17
N ARG A 52 6.85 11.01 0.02
CA ARG A 52 6.33 12.04 -0.92
C ARG A 52 5.01 12.67 -0.47
N GLY A 53 4.29 12.06 0.49
CA GLY A 53 3.09 12.63 1.12
C GLY A 53 1.75 12.34 0.43
N LEU A 54 1.75 11.90 -0.83
CA LEU A 54 0.58 11.37 -1.53
C LEU A 54 0.98 10.07 -2.20
N VAL A 55 0.42 8.96 -1.73
CA VAL A 55 0.85 7.61 -2.11
C VAL A 55 -0.03 7.10 -3.23
N GLY A 56 0.55 6.89 -4.42
CA GLY A 56 -0.14 6.24 -5.54
C GLY A 56 -0.90 7.16 -6.48
N THR A 57 -1.60 6.54 -7.44
CA THR A 57 -2.39 7.24 -8.47
C THR A 57 -3.67 7.76 -7.87
N LYS A 58 -3.90 9.07 -7.93
CA LYS A 58 -5.15 9.68 -7.45
C LYS A 58 -6.34 9.17 -8.25
N LEU A 59 -7.38 8.77 -7.53
CA LEU A 59 -8.66 8.40 -8.09
C LEU A 59 -9.79 9.17 -7.40
N THR A 60 -10.85 9.41 -8.14
CA THR A 60 -12.11 9.93 -7.62
C THR A 60 -13.17 8.85 -7.77
N LEU A 61 -13.76 8.47 -6.65
CA LEU A 61 -14.90 7.56 -6.62
C LEU A 61 -16.15 8.30 -7.15
N ARG A 62 -16.77 7.73 -8.19
CA ARG A 62 -18.03 8.21 -8.79
C ARG A 62 -19.23 7.74 -7.99
N THR A 63 -19.27 6.45 -7.69
CA THR A 63 -20.37 5.76 -7.01
C THR A 63 -19.83 4.61 -6.17
N CYS A 64 -20.54 4.26 -5.10
CA CYS A 64 -20.17 3.24 -4.13
C CYS A 64 -21.41 2.44 -3.73
N ASP A 65 -21.42 1.15 -4.02
CA ASP A 65 -22.52 0.22 -3.76
C ASP A 65 -22.00 -0.97 -2.95
N ASP A 66 -22.48 -1.16 -1.72
CA ASP A 66 -22.11 -2.17 -0.70
C ASP A 66 -20.68 -2.74 -0.68
N TRP A 67 -20.12 -3.39 -1.70
CA TRP A 67 -18.71 -3.84 -1.75
C TRP A 67 -18.01 -3.43 -3.04
N THR A 68 -18.62 -2.53 -3.80
CA THR A 68 -18.20 -2.14 -5.14
C THR A 68 -18.15 -0.63 -5.27
N ALA A 69 -17.24 -0.11 -6.08
CA ALA A 69 -17.16 1.31 -6.38
C ALA A 69 -16.68 1.54 -7.81
N TYR A 70 -17.20 2.59 -8.44
CA TYR A 70 -16.68 3.08 -9.72
C TYR A 70 -15.68 4.20 -9.47
N VAL A 71 -14.54 4.17 -10.16
CA VAL A 71 -13.45 5.15 -9.99
C VAL A 71 -13.06 5.85 -11.29
N GLU A 72 -12.55 7.06 -11.17
CA GLU A 72 -11.94 7.85 -12.25
C GLU A 72 -10.51 8.25 -11.91
N PRO A 73 -9.54 8.12 -12.83
CA PRO A 73 -9.63 7.40 -14.09
C PRO A 73 -9.95 5.91 -13.90
N GLU A 74 -10.48 5.28 -14.93
CA GLU A 74 -10.74 3.84 -14.92
C GLU A 74 -9.43 3.04 -14.85
N ILE A 75 -9.40 2.02 -14.00
CA ILE A 75 -8.24 1.15 -13.79
C ILE A 75 -8.64 -0.33 -13.82
N THR A 76 -7.69 -1.18 -14.17
CA THR A 76 -7.82 -2.64 -14.14
C THR A 76 -6.63 -3.24 -13.41
N GLY A 77 -6.90 -4.09 -12.41
CA GLY A 77 -5.85 -4.74 -11.62
C GLY A 77 -6.27 -5.07 -10.20
N ALA A 78 -5.38 -5.71 -9.46
CA ALA A 78 -5.51 -5.88 -8.01
C ALA A 78 -4.52 -4.94 -7.32
N GLY A 79 -4.90 -4.38 -6.18
CA GLY A 79 -4.07 -3.40 -5.50
C GLY A 79 -4.66 -2.95 -4.18
N TRP A 80 -4.12 -1.84 -3.70
CA TRP A 80 -4.55 -1.17 -2.49
C TRP A 80 -5.09 0.21 -2.83
N LEU A 81 -6.19 0.59 -2.18
CA LEU A 81 -6.74 1.94 -2.18
C LEU A 81 -6.40 2.58 -0.85
N VAL A 82 -5.68 3.69 -0.91
CA VAL A 82 -5.38 4.53 0.24
C VAL A 82 -6.48 5.57 0.37
N ASP A 83 -7.20 5.49 1.48
CA ASP A 83 -8.23 6.43 1.87
C ASP A 83 -7.75 7.25 3.06
N TYR A 84 -7.35 8.49 2.78
CA TYR A 84 -6.88 9.43 3.81
C TYR A 84 -8.01 9.92 4.73
N GLY A 85 -9.25 9.98 4.23
CA GLY A 85 -10.40 10.44 5.01
C GLY A 85 -10.79 9.43 6.08
N LEU A 86 -10.85 8.14 5.72
CA LEU A 86 -11.10 7.05 6.67
C LEU A 86 -9.85 6.54 7.38
N ARG A 87 -8.67 7.06 7.02
CA ARG A 87 -7.36 6.59 7.52
C ARG A 87 -7.21 5.08 7.36
N ALA A 88 -7.49 4.58 6.16
CA ALA A 88 -7.47 3.16 5.86
C ALA A 88 -6.71 2.85 4.55
N VAL A 89 -6.11 1.66 4.50
CA VAL A 89 -5.57 1.04 3.28
C VAL A 89 -6.44 -0.17 2.98
N VAL A 90 -7.16 -0.14 1.87
CA VAL A 90 -8.23 -1.08 1.54
C VAL A 90 -7.83 -1.92 0.33
N GLY A 91 -7.85 -3.24 0.46
CA GLY A 91 -7.64 -4.14 -0.66
C GLY A 91 -8.72 -3.95 -1.72
N ALA A 92 -8.32 -3.93 -2.99
CA ALA A 92 -9.25 -3.75 -4.10
C ALA A 92 -8.89 -4.60 -5.32
N ARG A 93 -9.91 -4.99 -6.08
CA ARG A 93 -9.78 -5.59 -7.41
C ARG A 93 -10.67 -4.84 -8.38
N CYS A 94 -10.08 -4.27 -9.42
CA CYS A 94 -10.76 -3.42 -10.39
C CYS A 94 -10.74 -4.03 -11.78
N LEU A 95 -11.84 -3.85 -12.51
CA LEU A 95 -11.98 -4.16 -13.92
C LEU A 95 -12.65 -2.95 -14.60
N GLU A 96 -11.92 -2.26 -15.47
CA GLU A 96 -12.43 -1.11 -16.24
C GLU A 96 -13.11 -0.06 -15.34
N GLY A 97 -12.47 0.27 -14.22
CA GLY A 97 -12.96 1.27 -13.26
C GLY A 97 -14.01 0.78 -12.26
N LEU A 98 -14.59 -0.41 -12.41
CA LEU A 98 -15.41 -1.04 -11.39
C LEU A 98 -14.52 -1.86 -10.44
N CYS A 99 -14.44 -1.44 -9.18
CA CYS A 99 -13.63 -2.05 -8.14
C CYS A 99 -14.48 -2.80 -7.11
N VAL A 100 -14.09 -4.02 -6.75
CA VAL A 100 -14.55 -4.74 -5.56
C VAL A 100 -13.61 -4.42 -4.39
N LEU A 101 -14.16 -4.00 -3.25
CA LEU A 101 -13.45 -3.39 -2.12
C LEU A 101 -13.49 -4.27 -0.86
N ALA A 102 -12.43 -4.32 -0.07
CA ALA A 102 -12.39 -5.05 1.22
C ALA A 102 -13.17 -4.34 2.34
N ARG A 103 -13.85 -3.24 2.00
CA ARG A 103 -14.64 -2.42 2.92
C ARG A 103 -15.86 -1.90 2.17
N ARG A 104 -16.98 -1.76 2.88
CA ARG A 104 -18.25 -1.51 2.21
C ARG A 104 -18.28 -0.22 1.39
N CYS A 105 -17.76 0.84 1.97
CA CYS A 105 -17.59 2.10 1.27
C CYS A 105 -16.39 2.86 1.83
N ILE A 106 -15.84 3.73 0.99
CA ILE A 106 -14.67 4.58 1.27
C ILE A 106 -14.96 6.02 0.86
N SER A 107 -14.04 6.93 1.18
CA SER A 107 -14.14 8.34 0.82
C SER A 107 -14.13 8.55 -0.69
N ARG A 108 -14.57 9.73 -1.12
CA ARG A 108 -14.60 10.10 -2.54
C ARG A 108 -13.21 10.18 -3.16
N ASP A 109 -12.26 10.79 -2.45
CA ASP A 109 -10.91 11.01 -2.95
C ASP A 109 -9.97 9.97 -2.34
N ILE A 110 -9.41 9.12 -3.20
CA ILE A 110 -8.58 7.97 -2.81
C ILE A 110 -7.35 7.89 -3.71
N SER A 111 -6.42 7.01 -3.39
CA SER A 111 -5.26 6.76 -4.24
C SER A 111 -5.02 5.27 -4.43
N TYR A 112 -4.78 4.84 -5.67
CA TYR A 112 -4.54 3.44 -6.01
C TYR A 112 -3.06 3.11 -6.13
N ILE A 113 -2.75 1.91 -5.66
CA ILE A 113 -1.40 1.40 -5.57
C ILE A 113 -1.40 -0.06 -6.04
N ASP A 114 -0.55 -0.37 -7.02
CA ASP A 114 -0.42 -1.73 -7.54
C ASP A 114 0.32 -2.65 -6.53
N HIS A 115 -0.29 -3.76 -6.15
CA HIS A 115 0.31 -4.73 -5.22
C HIS A 115 1.62 -5.37 -5.70
N ARG A 116 1.93 -5.28 -7.01
CA ARG A 116 3.18 -5.78 -7.59
C ARG A 116 4.37 -4.92 -7.20
N ASP A 117 4.15 -3.60 -7.14
CA ASP A 117 5.20 -2.62 -6.94
C ASP A 117 5.25 -2.10 -5.51
N TYR A 118 4.18 -2.30 -4.73
CA TYR A 118 4.03 -1.74 -3.40
C TYR A 118 3.41 -2.73 -2.40
N ASP A 119 3.61 -2.43 -1.11
CA ASP A 119 3.18 -3.26 0.01
C ASP A 119 2.17 -2.52 0.90
N GLY A 120 0.90 -2.91 0.82
CA GLY A 120 -0.18 -2.28 1.58
C GLY A 120 -0.02 -2.37 3.09
N GLN A 121 0.55 -3.46 3.62
CA GLN A 121 0.80 -3.62 5.06
C GLN A 121 1.85 -2.62 5.55
N LEU A 122 2.95 -2.48 4.80
CA LEU A 122 3.98 -1.49 5.11
C LEU A 122 3.43 -0.06 5.04
N LEU A 123 2.65 0.25 4.00
CA LEU A 123 2.02 1.57 3.85
C LEU A 123 1.10 1.89 5.03
N SER A 124 0.25 0.93 5.42
CA SER A 124 -0.66 1.06 6.57
C SER A 124 0.12 1.34 7.85
N ALA A 125 1.18 0.56 8.12
CA ALA A 125 2.03 0.72 9.28
C ALA A 125 2.77 2.07 9.30
N ALA A 126 3.31 2.49 8.15
CA ALA A 126 4.07 3.73 8.03
C ALA A 126 3.19 4.98 8.22
N LEU A 127 1.98 4.96 7.66
CA LEU A 127 1.00 6.06 7.73
C LEU A 127 0.18 6.04 9.04
N GLY A 128 0.23 4.95 9.81
CA GLY A 128 -0.63 4.76 10.98
C GLY A 128 -2.12 4.70 10.60
N PHE A 129 -2.41 3.96 9.53
CA PHE A 129 -3.74 3.69 8.98
C PHE A 129 -4.16 2.26 9.31
N ASP A 130 -5.46 2.00 9.26
CA ASP A 130 -6.03 0.67 9.40
C ASP A 130 -5.92 -0.10 8.08
N LEU A 131 -5.52 -1.37 8.14
CA LEU A 131 -5.47 -2.24 6.97
C LEU A 131 -6.78 -3.03 6.87
N SER A 132 -7.41 -3.00 5.70
CA SER A 132 -8.54 -3.88 5.36
C SER A 132 -8.11 -4.78 4.21
N ASP A 133 -7.89 -6.05 4.50
CA ASP A 133 -7.57 -7.09 3.52
C ASP A 133 -8.75 -8.05 3.29
N PHE A 134 -8.69 -8.78 2.18
CA PHE A 134 -9.66 -9.79 1.77
C PHE A 134 -9.20 -11.19 2.16
#